data_AF-A0A1I0E0J0-F1
#
_entry.id   AF-A0A1I0E0J0-F1
#
_cell.length_a   1.000
_cell.length_b   1.000
_cell.length_c   1.000
_cell.angle_alpha   90.00
_cell.angle_beta   90.00
_cell.angle_gamma   90.00
#
_symmetry.space_group_name_H-M   'P 1'
#
loop_
_entity.id
_entity.type
_entity.pdbx_description
1 polymer ?
#
loop_
_entity_poly.entity_id
_entity_poly.type
_entity_poly.pdbx_seq_one_letter_code
_entity_poly.pdbx_strand_id
1 'polypeptide(L)'
;MFNVCYDCNGELVESRGNVYGYWGDVELIFPELPKYQCNQCDEFYLDEKTAILIQEITRALDNIKETPEIVDIRDSYDLLIKHVEEVYEIITEKKLHLIKTNNKIIINRKDIYSIFNKDNISVAARKHCNITKDVEKEIDNLFKGKE
;
A
#
# COMPACT_ATOMS: atom_id res chain seq x y z
N MET A 1 0.70 -8.37 -27.50
CA MET A 1 -0.44 -7.85 -26.73
C MET A 1 -1.63 -7.79 -27.66
N PHE A 2 -2.77 -8.33 -27.23
CA PHE A 2 -3.98 -8.37 -28.05
C PHE A 2 -4.65 -6.98 -28.03
N ASN A 3 -5.06 -6.48 -29.19
CA ASN A 3 -5.77 -5.20 -29.35
C ASN A 3 -7.30 -5.41 -29.47
N VAL A 4 -7.75 -6.66 -29.34
CA VAL A 4 -9.13 -7.08 -29.56
C VAL A 4 -9.59 -7.90 -28.36
N CYS A 5 -10.80 -7.60 -27.88
CA CYS A 5 -11.46 -8.32 -26.80
C CYS A 5 -11.79 -9.75 -27.23
N TYR A 6 -11.52 -10.72 -26.37
CA TYR A 6 -11.79 -12.12 -26.65
C TYR A 6 -13.30 -12.43 -26.67
N ASP A 7 -14.09 -11.72 -25.87
CA ASP A 7 -15.50 -12.03 -25.63
C ASP A 7 -16.45 -11.41 -26.68
N CYS A 8 -16.15 -10.20 -27.16
CA CYS A 8 -17.02 -9.48 -28.09
C CYS A 8 -16.33 -8.99 -29.37
N ASN A 9 -15.03 -9.25 -29.53
CA ASN A 9 -14.20 -8.75 -30.64
C ASN A 9 -14.12 -7.22 -30.75
N GLY A 10 -14.55 -6.49 -29.71
CA GLY A 10 -14.40 -5.05 -29.61
C GLY A 10 -12.95 -4.60 -29.42
N GLU A 11 -12.69 -3.31 -29.60
CA GLU A 11 -11.35 -2.75 -29.42
C GLU A 11 -11.00 -2.63 -27.93
N LEU A 12 -9.76 -2.95 -27.60
CA LEU A 12 -9.22 -2.78 -26.26
C LEU A 12 -8.49 -1.44 -26.14
N VAL A 13 -8.93 -0.63 -25.17
CA VAL A 13 -8.35 0.69 -24.88
C VAL A 13 -7.58 0.62 -23.57
N GLU A 14 -6.33 1.09 -23.60
CA GLU A 14 -5.52 1.20 -22.39
C GLU A 14 -6.09 2.26 -21.46
N SER A 15 -6.26 1.91 -20.19
CA SER A 15 -6.81 2.77 -19.15
C SER A 15 -6.20 2.43 -17.79
N ARG A 16 -6.48 3.27 -16.79
CA ARG A 16 -6.21 2.96 -15.39
C ARG A 16 -7.52 2.84 -14.63
N GLY A 17 -7.55 1.94 -13.66
CA GLY A 17 -8.69 1.84 -12.77
C GLY A 17 -8.50 0.81 -11.68
N ASN A 18 -9.58 0.56 -10.94
CA ASN A 18 -9.60 -0.47 -9.92
C ASN A 18 -9.65 -1.85 -10.56
N VAL A 19 -8.78 -2.72 -10.08
CA VAL A 19 -8.76 -4.15 -10.38
C VAL A 19 -9.10 -4.89 -9.11
N TYR A 20 -9.89 -5.94 -9.23
CA TYR A 20 -10.39 -6.69 -8.10
C TYR A 20 -9.72 -8.06 -8.03
N GLY A 21 -9.34 -8.47 -6.84
CA GLY A 21 -8.94 -9.84 -6.51
C GLY A 21 -9.75 -10.33 -5.33
N TYR A 22 -9.60 -11.62 -5.01
CA TYR A 22 -10.32 -12.23 -3.89
C TYR A 22 -9.35 -12.97 -2.98
N TRP A 23 -9.59 -12.86 -1.69
CA TRP A 23 -8.94 -13.64 -0.64
C TRP A 23 -10.01 -14.30 0.22
N GLY A 24 -10.29 -15.58 -0.07
CA GLY A 24 -11.51 -16.23 0.40
C GLY A 24 -12.75 -15.44 -0.03
N ASP A 25 -13.55 -15.02 0.94
CA ASP A 25 -14.76 -14.21 0.73
C ASP A 25 -14.51 -12.69 0.76
N VAL A 26 -13.26 -12.25 0.93
CA VAL A 26 -12.89 -10.83 1.02
C VAL A 26 -12.45 -10.33 -0.36
N GLU A 27 -13.13 -9.29 -0.85
CA GLU A 27 -12.73 -8.57 -2.06
C GLU A 27 -11.53 -7.65 -1.78
N LEU A 28 -10.48 -7.79 -2.58
CA LEU A 28 -9.29 -6.94 -2.58
C LEU A 28 -9.38 -5.96 -3.73
N ILE A 29 -9.21 -4.68 -3.43
CA ILE A 29 -9.19 -3.61 -4.44
C ILE A 29 -7.75 -3.19 -4.66
N PHE A 30 -7.28 -3.34 -5.90
CA PHE A 30 -6.01 -2.82 -6.39
C PHE A 30 -6.27 -1.53 -7.18
N PRO A 31 -6.12 -0.34 -6.56
CA PRO A 31 -6.45 0.92 -7.19
C PRO A 31 -5.42 1.34 -8.23
N GLU A 32 -5.89 2.06 -9.26
CA GLU A 32 -5.04 2.76 -10.24
C GLU A 32 -4.07 1.85 -11.04
N LEU A 33 -4.44 0.58 -11.26
CA LEU A 33 -3.63 -0.33 -12.07
C LEU A 33 -3.90 -0.14 -13.57
N PRO A 34 -2.86 -0.32 -14.42
CA PRO A 34 -3.04 -0.34 -15.86
C PRO A 34 -3.90 -1.55 -16.26
N LYS A 35 -4.91 -1.30 -17.10
CA LYS A 35 -5.80 -2.32 -17.65
C LYS A 35 -6.23 -1.97 -19.08
N TYR A 36 -6.57 -3.00 -19.85
CA TYR A 36 -7.13 -2.88 -21.19
C TYR A 36 -8.63 -3.08 -21.11
N GLN A 37 -9.39 -1.99 -21.20
CA GLN A 37 -10.85 -2.02 -21.11
C GLN A 37 -11.43 -2.20 -22.52
N CYS A 38 -12.37 -3.12 -22.68
CA CYS A 38 -13.13 -3.18 -23.91
C CYS A 38 -14.08 -1.98 -24.02
N ASN A 39 -14.18 -1.39 -25.21
CA ASN A 39 -15.11 -0.27 -25.46
C ASN A 39 -16.56 -0.70 -25.77
N GLN A 40 -16.81 -1.99 -25.89
CA GLN A 40 -18.12 -2.56 -26.25
C GLN A 40 -18.74 -3.42 -25.15
N CYS A 41 -17.93 -3.99 -24.26
CA CYS A 41 -18.38 -4.72 -23.08
C CYS A 41 -17.60 -4.29 -21.84
N ASP A 42 -18.05 -4.73 -20.67
CA ASP A 42 -17.43 -4.36 -19.39
C ASP A 42 -16.17 -5.19 -19.06
N GLU A 43 -15.75 -6.09 -19.95
CA GLU A 43 -14.55 -6.89 -19.78
C GLU A 43 -13.27 -6.06 -19.79
N PHE A 44 -12.33 -6.46 -18.94
CA PHE A 44 -10.99 -5.88 -18.91
C PHE A 44 -9.93 -6.96 -18.85
N TYR A 45 -8.76 -6.63 -19.40
CA TYR A 45 -7.60 -7.50 -19.41
C TYR A 45 -6.43 -6.80 -18.75
N LEU A 46 -5.54 -7.58 -18.16
CA LEU A 46 -4.32 -7.10 -17.54
C LEU A 46 -3.13 -7.56 -18.37
N ASP A 47 -2.03 -6.81 -18.33
CA ASP A 47 -0.79 -7.35 -18.83
C ASP A 47 -0.34 -8.55 -17.98
N GLU A 48 0.45 -9.43 -18.58
CA GLU A 48 0.92 -10.67 -17.96
C GLU A 48 1.61 -10.42 -16.62
N LYS A 49 2.44 -9.37 -16.51
CA LYS A 49 3.18 -9.09 -15.27
C LYS A 49 2.24 -8.65 -14.16
N THR A 50 1.31 -7.74 -14.46
CA THR A 50 0.32 -7.27 -13.48
C THR A 50 -0.59 -8.40 -13.01
N ALA A 51 -1.06 -9.26 -13.94
CA ALA A 51 -1.87 -10.43 -13.60
C ALA A 51 -1.12 -11.40 -12.67
N ILE A 52 0.13 -11.73 -12.99
CA ILE A 52 0.98 -12.58 -12.14
C ILE A 52 1.17 -11.94 -10.76
N LEU A 53 1.46 -10.64 -10.68
CA LEU A 53 1.68 -9.96 -9.40
C LEU A 53 0.43 -10.01 -8.51
N ILE A 54 -0.75 -9.75 -9.06
CA ILE A 54 -2.01 -9.86 -8.32
C ILE A 54 -2.22 -11.29 -7.83
N GLN A 55 -1.98 -12.29 -8.69
CA GLN A 55 -2.11 -13.69 -8.33
C GLN A 55 -1.14 -14.08 -7.20
N GLU A 56 0.12 -13.66 -7.27
CA GLU A 56 1.12 -13.93 -6.24
C GLU A 56 0.76 -13.27 -4.90
N ILE A 57 0.25 -12.03 -4.93
CA ILE A 57 -0.24 -11.33 -3.73
C ILE A 57 -1.42 -12.09 -3.13
N THR A 58 -2.44 -12.42 -3.92
CA THR A 58 -3.62 -13.18 -3.43
C THR A 58 -3.23 -14.55 -2.87
N ARG A 59 -2.30 -15.27 -3.52
CA ARG A 59 -1.76 -16.55 -3.04
C ARG A 59 -0.99 -16.43 -1.74
N ALA A 60 -0.20 -15.37 -1.57
CA ALA A 60 0.53 -15.12 -0.32
C ALA A 60 -0.43 -14.90 0.87
N LEU A 61 -1.65 -14.42 0.59
CA LEU A 61 -2.67 -14.21 1.61
C LEU A 61 -3.41 -15.50 1.99
N ASP A 62 -3.45 -16.52 1.12
CA ASP A 62 -4.27 -17.74 1.28
C ASP A 62 -4.04 -18.49 2.61
N ASN A 63 -2.81 -18.48 3.13
CA ASN A 63 -2.46 -19.14 4.41
C ASN A 63 -2.67 -18.27 5.66
N ILE A 64 -3.01 -17.00 5.47
CA ILE A 64 -3.26 -16.09 6.58
C ILE A 64 -4.69 -16.37 7.06
N LYS A 65 -4.88 -16.64 8.36
CA LYS A 65 -6.20 -16.92 8.94
C LYS A 65 -6.91 -15.68 9.45
N GLU A 66 -6.16 -14.61 9.66
CA GLU A 66 -6.62 -13.34 10.21
C GLU A 66 -6.32 -12.23 9.21
N THR A 67 -7.19 -11.23 9.09
CA THR A 67 -6.96 -10.10 8.19
C THR A 67 -5.65 -9.41 8.55
N PRO A 68 -4.64 -9.39 7.65
CA PRO A 68 -3.37 -8.75 7.96
C PRO A 68 -3.59 -7.24 8.13
N GLU A 69 -2.93 -6.65 9.13
CA GLU A 69 -2.89 -5.20 9.24
C GLU A 69 -2.13 -4.64 8.03
N ILE A 70 -2.83 -3.89 7.16
CA ILE A 70 -2.21 -3.29 5.97
C ILE A 70 -1.39 -2.07 6.38
N VAL A 71 -0.11 -2.07 6.04
CA VAL A 71 0.80 -0.95 6.23
C VAL A 71 0.91 -0.16 4.93
N ASP A 72 0.54 1.12 4.97
CA ASP A 72 0.71 2.03 3.83
C ASP A 72 2.12 2.61 3.84
N ILE A 73 2.92 2.24 2.84
CA ILE A 73 4.32 2.65 2.72
C ILE A 73 4.61 3.54 1.52
N ARG A 74 3.59 4.04 0.81
CA ARG A 74 3.77 4.77 -0.46
C ARG A 74 4.74 5.95 -0.35
N ASP A 75 4.69 6.70 0.74
CA ASP A 75 5.55 7.86 0.97
C ASP A 75 6.98 7.52 1.43
N SER A 76 7.22 6.25 1.79
CA SER A 76 8.49 5.77 2.35
C SER A 76 9.11 4.62 1.54
N TYR A 77 8.49 4.23 0.43
CA TYR A 77 8.86 3.03 -0.34
C TYR A 77 10.34 3.01 -0.76
N ASP A 78 10.83 4.11 -1.36
CA ASP A 78 12.21 4.24 -1.84
C ASP A 78 13.26 4.11 -0.73
N LEU A 79 12.88 4.44 0.50
CA LEU A 79 13.75 4.39 1.68
C LEU A 79 13.72 2.99 2.30
N LEU A 80 12.53 2.41 2.44
CA LEU A 80 12.34 1.10 3.05
C LEU A 80 12.94 -0.03 2.20
N ILE A 81 12.84 0.06 0.87
CA ILE A 81 13.39 -0.98 -0.02
C ILE A 81 14.91 -1.07 0.04
N LYS A 82 15.61 0.02 0.37
CA LYS A 82 17.07 0.05 0.53
C LYS A 82 17.53 -0.56 1.85
N HIS A 83 16.62 -0.70 2.82
CA HIS A 83 16.90 -1.19 4.17
C HIS A 83 15.98 -2.37 4.53
N VAL A 84 15.64 -3.22 3.55
CA VAL A 84 14.58 -4.24 3.71
C VAL A 84 14.83 -5.20 4.88
N GLU A 85 16.09 -5.58 5.11
CA GLU A 85 16.50 -6.46 6.21
C GLU A 85 16.35 -5.77 7.58
N GLU A 86 16.81 -4.52 7.69
CA GLU A 86 16.71 -3.74 8.92
C GLU A 86 15.25 -3.37 9.25
N VAL A 87 14.44 -3.02 8.24
CA VAL A 87 13.00 -2.76 8.39
C VAL A 87 12.29 -3.99 8.92
N TYR A 88 12.62 -5.17 8.40
CA TYR A 88 12.07 -6.43 8.90
C TYR A 88 12.40 -6.63 10.38
N GLU A 89 13.66 -6.44 10.79
CA GLU A 89 14.05 -6.52 12.21
C GLU A 89 13.30 -5.50 13.09
N ILE A 90 13.19 -4.25 12.66
CA ILE A 90 12.55 -3.18 13.43
C ILE A 90 11.04 -3.42 13.61
N ILE A 91 10.36 -3.94 12.59
CA ILE A 91 8.94 -4.33 12.66
C ILE A 91 8.79 -5.52 13.62
N THR A 92 9.64 -6.53 13.48
CA THR A 92 9.61 -7.75 14.30
C THR A 92 9.90 -7.44 15.78
N GLU A 93 10.78 -6.47 16.05
CA GLU A 93 11.18 -6.03 17.39
C GLU A 93 10.29 -4.91 17.97
N LYS A 94 9.23 -4.49 17.28
CA LYS A 94 8.30 -3.41 17.71
C LYS A 94 8.99 -2.07 18.00
N LYS A 95 10.09 -1.75 17.30
CA LYS A 95 10.86 -0.51 17.50
C LYS A 95 10.28 0.68 16.72
N LEU A 96 9.30 0.47 15.86
CA LEU A 96 8.61 1.51 15.10
C LEU A 96 7.33 1.96 15.80
N HIS A 97 7.14 3.28 15.91
CA HIS A 97 5.89 3.85 16.37
C HIS A 97 4.88 3.80 15.21
N LEU A 98 3.96 2.85 15.28
CA LEU A 98 2.94 2.61 14.26
C LEU A 98 1.69 3.42 14.60
N ILE A 99 1.31 4.36 13.72
CA ILE A 99 0.03 5.06 13.87
C ILE A 99 -1.06 4.14 13.35
N LYS A 100 -1.86 3.59 14.26
CA LYS A 100 -3.01 2.76 13.92
C LYS A 100 -4.24 3.64 13.68
N THR A 101 -4.71 3.66 12.44
CA THR A 101 -6.06 4.11 12.10
C THR A 101 -6.90 2.86 11.84
N ASN A 102 -8.22 2.88 12.08
CA ASN A 102 -9.16 1.73 12.12
C ASN A 102 -8.90 0.50 11.22
N ASN A 103 -8.20 0.62 10.08
CA ASN A 103 -7.74 -0.53 9.28
C ASN A 103 -6.38 -0.32 8.56
N LYS A 104 -5.59 0.67 8.97
CA LYS A 104 -4.34 1.06 8.31
C LYS A 104 -3.28 1.40 9.33
N ILE A 105 -2.07 0.92 9.07
CA ILE A 105 -0.87 1.35 9.78
C ILE A 105 -0.16 2.37 8.91
N ILE A 106 0.06 3.57 9.46
CA ILE A 106 0.79 4.64 8.81
C ILE A 106 2.17 4.75 9.45
N ILE A 107 3.19 4.78 8.60
CA ILE A 107 4.58 5.01 8.98
C ILE A 107 5.00 6.37 8.44
N ASN A 108 5.36 7.30 9.34
CA ASN A 108 5.84 8.61 8.92
C ASN A 108 7.28 8.51 8.40
N ARG A 109 7.54 9.12 7.23
CA ARG A 109 8.86 9.19 6.62
C ARG A 109 9.93 9.77 7.56
N LYS A 110 9.58 10.72 8.43
CA LYS A 110 10.49 11.33 9.43
C LYS A 110 10.96 10.30 10.46
N ASP A 111 10.07 9.41 10.89
CA ASP A 111 10.40 8.38 11.88
C ASP A 111 11.36 7.35 11.27
N ILE A 112 11.12 6.96 10.02
CA ILE A 112 12.02 6.09 9.25
C ILE A 112 13.38 6.74 9.06
N TYR A 113 13.43 8.01 8.64
CA TYR A 113 14.70 8.73 8.53
C TYR A 113 15.47 8.79 9.86
N SER A 114 14.78 8.97 10.98
CA SER A 114 15.45 9.03 12.29
C SER A 114 16.09 7.69 12.70
N ILE A 115 15.59 6.58 12.17
CA ILE A 115 16.10 5.23 12.47
C ILE A 115 17.28 4.89 11.56
N PHE A 116 17.18 5.20 10.26
CA PHE A 116 18.16 4.80 9.25
C PHE A 116 19.29 5.83 9.06
N ASN A 117 19.03 7.13 9.25
CA ASN A 117 20.06 8.17 9.19
C ASN A 117 20.56 8.52 10.60
N LYS A 118 21.33 7.61 11.20
CA LYS A 118 21.97 7.78 12.52
C LYS A 118 23.08 8.82 12.57
N ASP A 119 23.44 9.44 11.46
CA ASP A 119 24.64 10.27 11.41
C ASP A 119 24.54 11.65 12.05
N ASN A 120 23.42 12.12 12.62
CA ASN A 120 23.43 13.44 13.27
C ASN A 120 22.35 13.80 14.29
N ILE A 121 21.64 12.86 14.95
CA ILE A 121 20.73 13.27 16.04
C ILE A 121 20.81 12.28 17.20
N SER A 122 21.40 12.75 18.30
CA SER A 122 21.46 12.11 19.60
C SER A 122 20.06 11.72 20.09
N VAL A 123 19.84 10.41 20.20
CA VAL A 123 18.65 9.78 20.80
C VAL A 123 18.73 9.94 22.32
N ALA A 124 18.51 11.18 22.79
CA ALA A 124 18.48 11.49 24.21
C ALA A 124 17.45 12.60 24.46
N ALA A 125 16.16 12.29 24.27
CA ALA A 125 15.02 12.87 24.99
C ALA A 125 13.71 12.66 24.21
N ARG A 126 13.03 11.53 24.39
CA ARG A 126 11.58 11.46 24.18
C ARG A 126 10.94 10.61 25.27
N LYS A 127 11.11 11.03 26.54
CA LYS A 127 10.31 10.50 27.66
C LYS A 127 8.96 11.23 27.81
N HIS A 128 8.71 12.25 26.99
CA HIS A 128 7.42 12.92 26.89
C HIS A 128 7.27 13.44 25.47
N CYS A 129 6.35 12.88 24.68
CA CYS A 129 5.88 13.59 23.50
C CYS A 129 4.37 13.34 23.37
N ASN A 130 3.60 14.33 23.84
CA ASN A 130 2.29 14.60 23.26
C ASN A 130 2.45 14.71 21.74
N ILE A 131 1.42 14.31 21.02
CA ILE A 131 1.32 14.44 19.56
C ILE A 131 1.77 15.86 19.18
N THR A 132 2.70 15.95 18.24
CA THR A 132 3.21 17.26 17.81
C THR A 132 2.12 17.97 17.00
N LYS A 133 2.04 19.30 17.12
CA LYS A 133 0.96 20.09 16.51
C LYS A 133 0.87 19.96 14.99
N ASP A 134 1.98 19.62 14.33
CA ASP A 134 2.03 19.31 12.90
C ASP A 134 1.28 18.01 12.59
N VAL A 135 1.44 16.98 13.43
CA VAL A 135 0.72 15.70 13.32
C VAL A 135 -0.76 15.87 13.67
N GLU A 136 -1.11 16.68 14.67
CA GLU A 136 -2.52 17.02 14.97
C GLU A 136 -3.20 17.68 13.75
N LYS A 137 -2.50 18.60 13.09
CA LYS A 137 -3.01 19.30 11.91
C LYS A 137 -3.19 18.37 10.70
N GLU A 138 -2.31 17.38 10.55
CA GLU A 138 -2.38 16.40 9.48
C GLU A 138 -3.53 15.42 9.70
N ILE A 139 -3.75 15.00 10.96
CA ILE A 139 -4.94 14.24 11.38
C ILE A 139 -6.22 15.02 11.09
N ASP A 140 -6.29 16.30 11.47
CA ASP A 140 -7.46 17.15 11.23
C ASP A 140 -7.76 17.33 9.72
N ASN A 141 -6.74 17.44 8.89
CA ASN A 141 -6.92 17.54 7.44
C ASN A 141 -7.46 16.24 6.84
N LEU A 142 -7.03 15.09 7.35
CA LEU A 142 -7.55 13.77 6.94
C LEU A 142 -9.01 13.56 7.35
N PHE A 143 -9.44 14.11 8.49
CA PHE A 143 -10.84 14.09 8.91
C PHE A 143 -11.73 15.09 8.16
N LYS A 144 -11.18 16.24 7.73
CA LYS A 144 -11.92 17.27 6.98
C LYS A 144 -12.07 16.98 5.48
N GLY A 145 -11.28 16.07 4.91
CA GLY A 145 -11.41 15.62 3.52
C GLY A 145 -12.56 14.64 3.25
N LYS A 146 -13.48 14.47 4.20
CA LYS A 146 -14.69 13.63 4.10
C LYS A 146 -15.95 14.50 4.12
N GLU A 147 -16.08 15.39 3.16
CA GLU A 147 -17.38 15.94 2.69
C GLU A 147 -17.49 15.71 1.19
#